data_AF-A0A8T8SEM4-F1
#
_entry.id   AF-A0A8T8SEM4-F1
#
_cell.length_a   1.000
_cell.length_b   1.000
_cell.length_c   1.000
_cell.angle_alpha   90.00
_cell.angle_beta   90.00
_cell.angle_gamma   90.00
#
_symmetry.space_group_name_H-M   'P 1'
#
loop_
_entity.id
_entity.type
_entity.pdbx_description
1 polymer ?
#
loop_
_entity_poly.entity_id
_entity_poly.type
_entity_poly.pdbx_seq_one_letter_code
_entity_poly.pdbx_strand_id
1 'polypeptide(L)' 'VMEELLELDGDNFDVDELATLGLALAEKPKLIVMYRALKERDAMRLAFVRKILAAN' A
#
# COMPACT_ATOMS: atom_id res chain seq x y z
N VAL A 1 -2.58 -9.11 7.69
CA VAL A 1 -3.64 -9.09 6.65
C VAL A 1 -3.54 -7.82 5.80
N MET A 2 -4.49 -7.49 4.91
CA MET A 2 -4.45 -6.23 4.14
C MET A 2 -4.57 -5.00 5.07
N GLU A 3 -5.43 -5.08 6.08
CA GLU A 3 -5.62 -4.01 7.07
C GLU A 3 -4.32 -3.66 7.79
N GLU A 4 -3.54 -4.66 8.25
CA GLU A 4 -2.22 -4.42 8.85
C GLU A 4 -1.23 -3.67 7.93
N LEU A 5 -1.36 -3.82 6.62
CA LEU A 5 -0.51 -3.10 5.66
C LEU A 5 -0.98 -1.66 5.46
N LEU A 6 -2.29 -1.41 5.53
CA LEU A 6 -2.84 -0.05 5.49
C LEU A 6 -2.52 0.70 6.78
N GLU A 7 -2.58 0.03 7.93
CA GLU A 7 -2.17 0.60 9.23
C GLU A 7 -0.67 0.92 9.27
N LEU A 8 0.17 0.08 8.67
CA LEU A 8 1.64 0.25 8.69
C LEU A 8 2.11 1.60 8.13
N ASP A 9 1.49 2.04 7.03
CA ASP A 9 1.84 3.31 6.39
C ASP A 9 0.70 4.33 6.49
N GLY A 10 -0.32 4.08 7.32
CA GLY A 10 -1.53 4.90 7.42
C GLY A 10 -1.26 6.38 7.69
N ASP A 11 -0.27 6.68 8.52
CA ASP A 11 0.12 8.06 8.84
C ASP A 11 0.80 8.82 7.69
N ASN A 12 1.19 8.12 6.60
CA ASN A 12 1.86 8.72 5.45
C ASN A 12 0.90 9.14 4.33
N PHE A 13 -0.38 8.77 4.44
CA PHE A 13 -1.37 8.90 3.36
C PHE A 13 -2.69 9.44 3.92
N ASP A 14 -3.41 10.22 3.12
CA ASP A 14 -4.74 10.69 3.51
C ASP A 14 -5.82 9.59 3.31
N VAL A 15 -7.05 9.89 3.73
CA VAL A 15 -8.17 8.93 3.68
C VAL A 15 -8.49 8.51 2.24
N ASP A 16 -8.39 9.41 1.27
CA ASP A 16 -8.72 9.14 -0.13
C ASP A 16 -7.62 8.28 -0.78
N GLU A 17 -6.36 8.56 -0.44
CA GLU A 17 -5.21 7.73 -0.80
C GLU A 17 -5.34 6.32 -0.19
N LEU A 18 -5.71 6.18 1.08
CA LEU A 18 -5.89 4.88 1.72
C LEU A 18 -7.07 4.08 1.12
N ALA A 19 -8.15 4.76 0.73
CA ALA A 19 -9.28 4.13 0.03
C ALA A 19 -8.86 3.59 -1.35
N THR A 20 -8.13 4.41 -2.12
CA THR A 20 -7.55 4.04 -3.42
C THR A 20 -6.56 2.87 -3.26
N LEU A 21 -5.73 2.97 -2.22
CA LEU A 21 -5.00 1.93 -1.51
C LEU A 21 -5.70 0.58 -1.52
N GLY A 22 -6.75 0.50 -0.70
CA GLY A 22 -7.52 -0.71 -0.46
C GLY A 22 -8.15 -1.28 -1.74
N LEU A 23 -8.69 -0.43 -2.61
CA LEU A 23 -9.25 -0.84 -3.91
C LEU A 23 -8.21 -1.51 -4.80
N ALA A 24 -7.06 -0.85 -5.00
CA ALA A 24 -5.99 -1.40 -5.84
C ALA A 24 -5.45 -2.73 -5.31
N LEU A 25 -5.33 -2.87 -3.97
CA LEU A 25 -4.90 -4.11 -3.34
C LEU A 25 -5.94 -5.24 -3.46
N ALA A 26 -7.23 -4.91 -3.36
CA ALA A 26 -8.32 -5.87 -3.51
C ALA A 26 -8.42 -6.40 -4.95
N GLU A 27 -8.25 -5.54 -5.96
CA GLU A 27 -8.27 -5.94 -7.37
C GLU A 27 -7.03 -6.76 -7.78
N LYS A 28 -5.88 -6.48 -7.16
CA LYS A 28 -4.59 -7.08 -7.53
C LYS A 28 -3.93 -7.70 -6.30
N PRO A 29 -4.32 -8.93 -5.91
CA PRO A 29 -3.75 -9.61 -4.73
C PRO A 29 -2.21 -9.76 -4.75
N LYS A 30 -1.59 -9.74 -5.94
CA LYS A 30 -0.11 -9.75 -6.09
C LYS A 30 0.55 -8.51 -5.47
N LEU A 31 -0.13 -7.37 -5.45
CA LEU A 31 0.37 -6.14 -4.82
C LEU A 31 0.46 -6.31 -3.31
N ILE A 32 -0.48 -7.03 -2.67
CA ILE A 32 -0.43 -7.35 -1.24
C ILE A 32 0.81 -8.16 -0.90
N VAL A 33 1.15 -9.15 -1.72
CA VAL A 33 2.35 -9.99 -1.52
C VAL A 33 3.62 -9.14 -1.61
N MET A 34 3.72 -8.27 -2.62
CA MET A 34 4.87 -7.38 -2.80
C MET A 34 4.97 -6.35 -1.66
N TYR A 35 3.85 -5.74 -1.29
CA TYR A 35 3.79 -4.77 -0.19
C TYR A 35 4.30 -5.41 1.11
N ARG A 36 3.85 -6.63 1.42
CA ARG A 36 4.32 -7.39 2.59
C ARG A 36 5.81 -7.73 2.52
N ALA A 37 6.34 -8.09 1.34
CA ALA A 37 7.76 -8.38 1.16
C ALA A 37 8.67 -7.17 1.42
N LEU A 38 8.11 -5.95 1.32
CA LEU A 38 8.81 -4.70 1.58
C LEU A 38 8.66 -4.20 3.04
N LYS A 39 8.04 -4.97 3.94
CA LYS A 39 7.76 -4.55 5.32
C LYS A 39 9.00 -4.00 6.06
N GLU A 40 10.17 -4.61 5.87
CA GLU A 40 11.43 -4.20 6.52
C GLU A 40 12.23 -3.13 5.72
N ARG A 41 11.64 -2.56 4.65
CA ARG A 41 12.32 -1.65 3.72
C ARG A 41 11.49 -0.38 3.49
N ASP A 42 11.33 0.42 4.53
CA ASP A 42 10.44 1.60 4.57
C ASP A 42 10.47 2.46 3.31
N ALA A 43 11.66 2.91 2.87
CA ALA A 43 11.78 3.77 1.69
C ALA A 43 11.29 3.09 0.40
N MET A 44 11.59 1.80 0.22
CA MET A 44 11.18 1.03 -0.95
C MET A 44 9.68 0.72 -0.89
N ARG A 45 9.16 0.46 0.32
CA ARG A 45 7.75 0.22 0.60
C ARG A 45 6.91 1.45 0.27
N LEU A 46 7.27 2.62 0.81
CA LEU A 46 6.57 3.88 0.54
C LEU A 46 6.63 4.26 -0.94
N ALA A 47 7.78 4.08 -1.60
CA ALA A 47 7.90 4.31 -3.04
C ALA A 47 7.00 3.38 -3.87
N PHE A 48 6.87 2.11 -3.46
CA PHE A 48 5.97 1.15 -4.09
C PHE A 48 4.50 1.57 -3.91
N VAL A 49 4.08 1.95 -2.70
CA VAL A 49 2.72 2.41 -2.43
C VAL A 49 2.39 3.67 -3.23
N ARG A 50 3.28 4.67 -3.24
CA ARG A 50 3.11 5.88 -4.06
C ARG A 50 2.97 5.58 -5.54
N LYS A 51 3.65 4.55 -6.04
CA LYS A 51 3.53 4.11 -7.44
C LYS A 51 2.19 3.45 -7.72
N ILE A 52 1.60 2.73 -6.76
CA ILE A 52 0.23 2.20 -6.89
C ILE A 52 -0.76 3.36 -6.95
N LEU A 53 -0.65 4.31 -6.04
CA LEU A 53 -1.52 5.49 -5.98
C LEU A 53 -1.43 6.31 -7.26
N ALA A 54 -0.23 6.55 -7.81
CA ALA A 54 -0.07 7.30 -9.06
C ALA A 54 -0.65 6.60 -10.30
N ALA A 55 -1.02 5.32 -10.20
CA ALA A 55 -1.54 4.51 -11.30
C ALA A 55 -3.06 4.28 -11.24
N ASN A 56 -3.75 4.80 -10.23
CA ASN A 56 -5.20 4.68 -10.02
C ASN A 56 -5.79 6.04 -9.64
#